data_AF-A0AB39HBA4-F1
#
_entry.id   AF-A0AB39HBA4-F1
#
_cell.length_a   1.000
_cell.length_b   1.000
_cell.length_c   1.000
_cell.angle_alpha   90.00
_cell.angle_beta   90.00
_cell.angle_gamma   90.00
#
_symmetry.space_group_name_H-M   'P 1'
#
loop_
_entity.id
_entity.type
_entity.pdbx_description
1 polymer ?
#
loop_
_entity_poly.entity_id
_entity_poly.type
_entity_poly.pdbx_seq_one_letter_code
_entity_poly.pdbx_strand_id
1 'polypeptide(L)'
;MPFHRDACQPYLWLLVFFLVLLPGQLRADDSQAWLLKGEQQLKLNNDDEAIYWLEKAAAQHNAKAQQLLGHYYAGQQEWQKAIFYQLQQALDGNTQALIQLGQWLSVVDPKTLIDLDWTEVLYRLASDSNPQAEPLYNQWLEQKFNQQRSAQLDSEIQSQIAPVAAPNPRPIATPLSFGVWLPLASFALFVVLAFLFWRVRRQRRTAPSVPTTTTDHEQQLIKQKRLLLAMKSKITELQKELEHQKSQASTHPLSEAYALLGFDQQDALTLQQLKARYKILAKIHHPDCGGSERHMQKLNQAVKTLAHHLKSTSVSHR
;
A
#
# COMPACT_ATOMS: atom_id res chain seq x y z
N MET A 1 -28.87 32.04 -73.03
CA MET A 1 -27.98 32.78 -72.12
C MET A 1 -27.55 31.82 -71.01
N PRO A 2 -26.28 31.36 -71.00
CA PRO A 2 -25.75 30.41 -70.05
C PRO A 2 -25.06 31.12 -68.87
N PHE A 3 -25.18 30.58 -67.66
CA PHE A 3 -24.28 30.81 -66.52
C PHE A 3 -24.12 29.43 -65.85
N HIS A 4 -22.98 28.73 -65.93
CA HIS A 4 -21.76 28.89 -65.11
C HIS A 4 -22.06 29.12 -63.62
N ARG A 5 -21.41 28.48 -62.65
CA ARG A 5 -20.40 27.41 -62.57
C ARG A 5 -20.30 27.09 -61.07
N ASP A 6 -19.85 25.89 -60.76
CA ASP A 6 -19.42 25.46 -59.43
C ASP A 6 -18.50 26.48 -58.75
N ALA A 7 -18.74 26.78 -57.47
CA ALA A 7 -17.71 27.24 -56.54
C ALA A 7 -18.16 27.14 -55.07
N CYS A 8 -17.30 26.52 -54.26
CA CYS A 8 -17.14 26.68 -52.81
C CYS A 8 -18.20 26.09 -51.86
N GLN A 9 -17.88 24.94 -51.26
CA GLN A 9 -17.77 24.80 -49.79
C GLN A 9 -16.90 23.55 -49.45
N PRO A 10 -15.55 23.63 -49.50
CA PRO A 10 -14.69 22.54 -49.00
C PRO A 10 -14.53 22.56 -47.46
N TYR A 11 -15.28 23.40 -46.73
CA TYR A 11 -15.08 23.62 -45.30
C TYR A 11 -15.93 22.72 -44.39
N LEU A 12 -16.92 21.99 -44.93
CA LEU A 12 -17.77 21.11 -44.13
C LEU A 12 -17.07 19.80 -43.71
N TRP A 13 -16.07 19.35 -44.47
CA TRP A 13 -15.22 18.22 -44.08
C TRP A 13 -14.15 18.64 -43.06
N LEU A 14 -13.70 19.89 -43.07
CA LEU A 14 -12.76 20.37 -42.04
C LEU A 14 -13.43 20.52 -40.67
N LEU A 15 -14.72 20.84 -40.59
CA LEU A 15 -15.45 20.86 -39.31
C LEU A 15 -15.71 19.45 -38.74
N VAL A 16 -15.88 18.44 -39.58
CA VAL A 16 -16.01 17.04 -39.12
C VAL A 16 -14.63 16.44 -38.78
N PHE A 17 -13.58 16.86 -39.48
CA PHE A 17 -12.21 16.41 -39.19
C PHE A 17 -11.60 17.09 -37.95
N PHE A 18 -12.02 18.32 -37.62
CA PHE A 18 -11.61 18.99 -36.37
C PHE A 18 -12.25 18.38 -35.11
N LEU A 19 -13.25 17.51 -35.27
CA LEU A 19 -13.91 16.79 -34.17
C LEU A 19 -13.29 15.41 -33.87
N VAL A 20 -12.27 14.98 -34.63
CA VAL A 20 -11.67 13.63 -34.52
C VAL A 20 -10.19 13.65 -34.09
N LEU A 21 -9.62 14.82 -33.75
CA LEU A 21 -8.23 14.93 -33.32
C LEU A 21 -8.05 15.82 -32.09
N LEU A 22 -8.54 15.33 -30.96
CA LEU A 22 -8.14 15.78 -29.62
C LEU A 22 -7.89 14.52 -28.76
N PRO A 23 -6.63 14.10 -28.57
CA PRO A 23 -6.33 13.15 -27.51
C PRO A 23 -6.54 13.90 -26.18
N GLY A 24 -7.60 13.56 -25.44
CA GLY A 24 -7.72 13.94 -24.02
C GLY A 24 -8.78 14.96 -23.63
N GLN A 25 -9.93 15.05 -24.29
CA GLN A 25 -11.14 15.58 -23.62
C GLN A 25 -12.00 14.41 -23.11
N LEU A 26 -11.61 13.88 -21.94
CA LEU A 26 -12.47 13.03 -21.12
C LEU A 26 -13.71 13.86 -20.75
N ARG A 27 -14.92 13.37 -21.08
CA ARG A 27 -16.16 14.16 -21.05
C ARG A 27 -16.48 14.60 -19.61
N ALA A 28 -16.57 15.92 -19.40
CA ALA A 28 -17.05 16.53 -18.16
C ALA A 28 -18.40 15.95 -17.67
N ASP A 29 -19.20 15.42 -18.60
CA ASP A 29 -20.49 14.74 -18.35
C ASP A 29 -20.35 13.55 -17.39
N ASP A 30 -19.23 12.81 -17.44
CA ASP A 30 -19.02 11.65 -16.58
C ASP A 30 -18.69 12.06 -15.13
N SER A 31 -17.95 13.17 -14.94
CA SER A 31 -17.59 13.68 -13.62
C SER A 31 -18.82 14.09 -12.79
N GLN A 32 -19.80 14.73 -13.44
CA GLN A 32 -21.02 15.21 -12.80
C GLN A 32 -21.94 14.05 -12.44
N ALA A 33 -22.03 13.04 -13.31
CA ALA A 33 -22.79 11.82 -13.02
C ALA A 33 -22.22 11.06 -11.81
N TRP A 34 -20.89 10.95 -11.71
CA TRP A 34 -20.24 10.34 -10.55
C TRP A 34 -20.42 11.17 -9.27
N LEU A 35 -20.33 12.50 -9.36
CA LEU A 35 -20.63 13.38 -8.24
C LEU A 35 -22.05 13.15 -7.70
N LEU A 36 -23.06 13.17 -8.58
CA LEU A 36 -24.46 12.94 -8.19
C LEU A 36 -24.66 11.57 -7.53
N LYS A 37 -23.99 10.54 -8.07
CA LYS A 37 -24.01 9.20 -7.48
C LYS A 37 -23.36 9.17 -6.10
N GLY A 38 -22.23 9.85 -5.93
CA GLY A 38 -21.56 10.01 -4.64
C GLY A 38 -22.45 10.70 -3.61
N GLU A 39 -23.06 11.84 -3.96
CA GLU A 39 -23.99 12.57 -3.09
C GLU A 39 -25.23 11.75 -2.74
N GLN A 40 -25.74 10.95 -3.67
CA GLN A 40 -26.84 10.04 -3.40
C GLN A 40 -26.45 8.99 -2.35
N GLN A 41 -25.26 8.41 -2.45
CA GLN A 41 -24.79 7.41 -1.49
C GLN A 41 -24.52 8.01 -0.11
N LEU A 42 -24.05 9.27 -0.03
CA LEU A 42 -23.96 10.01 1.24
C LEU A 42 -25.32 10.12 1.91
N LYS A 43 -26.39 10.42 1.14
CA LYS A 43 -27.76 10.48 1.69
C LYS A 43 -28.28 9.13 2.18
N LEU A 44 -27.74 8.04 1.64
CA LEU A 44 -28.06 6.67 2.04
C LEU A 44 -27.17 6.17 3.20
N ASN A 45 -26.29 7.02 3.75
CA ASN A 45 -25.27 6.66 4.75
C ASN A 45 -24.37 5.50 4.29
N ASN A 46 -24.09 5.43 2.99
CA ASN A 46 -23.16 4.46 2.41
C ASN A 46 -21.85 5.16 2.06
N ASP A 47 -21.06 5.46 3.10
CA ASP A 47 -19.86 6.29 2.99
C ASP A 47 -18.80 5.68 2.07
N ASP A 48 -18.62 4.35 2.09
CA ASP A 48 -17.64 3.66 1.25
C ASP A 48 -17.96 3.82 -0.26
N GLU A 49 -19.22 3.60 -0.63
CA GLU A 49 -19.65 3.82 -2.02
C GLU A 49 -19.63 5.29 -2.39
N ALA A 50 -20.00 6.18 -1.48
CA ALA A 50 -19.95 7.61 -1.69
C ALA A 50 -18.52 8.08 -2.01
N ILE A 51 -17.56 7.70 -1.15
CA ILE A 51 -16.14 8.03 -1.33
C ILE A 51 -15.67 7.51 -2.68
N TYR A 52 -15.96 6.27 -3.05
CA TYR A 52 -15.55 5.71 -4.33
C TYR A 52 -16.02 6.54 -5.54
N TRP A 53 -17.29 6.96 -5.57
CA TRP A 53 -17.82 7.76 -6.67
C TRP A 53 -17.28 9.19 -6.65
N LEU A 54 -17.12 9.77 -5.47
CA LEU A 54 -16.52 11.09 -5.30
C LEU A 54 -15.05 11.09 -5.72
N GLU A 55 -14.28 10.05 -5.41
CA GLU A 55 -12.87 9.92 -5.81
C GLU A 55 -12.73 9.90 -7.33
N LYS A 56 -13.62 9.19 -8.02
CA LYS A 56 -13.67 9.20 -9.49
C LYS A 56 -13.99 10.58 -10.05
N ALA A 57 -14.95 11.29 -9.46
CA ALA A 57 -15.29 12.64 -9.89
C ALA A 57 -14.13 13.62 -9.61
N ALA A 58 -13.48 13.51 -8.45
CA ALA A 58 -12.33 14.31 -8.05
C ALA A 58 -11.10 14.06 -8.94
N ALA A 59 -10.90 12.82 -9.41
CA ALA A 59 -9.87 12.49 -10.39
C ALA A 59 -10.10 13.15 -11.76
N GLN A 60 -11.32 13.58 -12.06
CA GLN A 60 -11.63 14.44 -13.22
C GLN A 60 -11.64 15.93 -12.88
N HIS A 61 -10.97 16.35 -11.80
CA HIS A 61 -10.90 17.74 -11.34
C HIS A 61 -12.27 18.36 -11.03
N ASN A 62 -13.25 17.55 -10.61
CA ASN A 62 -14.53 18.06 -10.15
C ASN A 62 -14.36 18.74 -8.78
N ALA A 63 -14.36 20.07 -8.78
CA ALA A 63 -14.12 20.90 -7.59
C ALA A 63 -15.05 20.55 -6.42
N LYS A 64 -16.34 20.26 -6.69
CA LYS A 64 -17.31 19.92 -5.64
C LYS A 64 -17.01 18.56 -5.02
N ALA A 65 -16.60 17.58 -5.83
CA ALA A 65 -16.20 16.27 -5.31
C ALA A 65 -14.93 16.35 -4.45
N GLN A 66 -13.92 17.10 -4.90
CA GLN A 66 -12.70 17.34 -4.12
C GLN A 66 -13.02 18.04 -2.79
N GLN A 67 -13.92 19.04 -2.81
CA GLN A 67 -14.35 19.74 -1.61
C GLN A 67 -15.04 18.80 -0.61
N LEU A 68 -15.97 17.96 -1.09
CA LEU A 68 -16.66 16.98 -0.26
C LEU A 68 -15.69 15.98 0.39
N LEU A 69 -14.74 15.44 -0.39
CA LEU A 69 -13.72 14.53 0.13
C LEU A 69 -12.80 15.22 1.13
N GLY A 70 -12.35 16.44 0.84
CA GLY A 70 -11.50 17.22 1.75
C GLY A 70 -12.16 17.42 3.11
N HIS A 71 -13.43 17.84 3.13
CA HIS A 71 -14.19 18.02 4.37
C HIS A 71 -14.49 16.70 5.08
N TYR A 72 -14.80 15.65 4.33
CA TYR A 72 -15.01 14.31 4.89
C TYR A 72 -13.78 13.83 5.66
N TYR A 73 -12.60 13.85 5.03
CA TYR A 73 -11.37 13.40 5.67
C TYR A 73 -10.91 14.32 6.81
N ALA A 74 -11.16 15.64 6.70
CA ALA A 74 -10.91 16.56 7.81
C ALA A 74 -11.76 16.22 9.04
N GLY A 75 -13.05 15.89 8.82
CA GLY A 75 -13.95 15.42 9.88
C GLY A 75 -13.49 14.11 10.55
N GLN A 76 -12.91 13.20 9.76
CA GLN A 76 -12.33 11.95 10.27
C GLN A 76 -10.91 12.10 10.85
N GLN A 77 -10.37 13.32 10.89
CA GLN A 77 -8.98 13.62 11.29
C GLN A 77 -7.93 12.90 10.43
N GLU A 78 -8.29 12.49 9.21
CA GLU A 78 -7.38 11.94 8.20
C GLU A 78 -6.70 13.10 7.43
N TRP A 79 -5.93 13.90 8.16
CA TRP A 79 -5.39 15.18 7.68
C TRP A 79 -4.56 15.08 6.40
N GLN A 80 -3.80 14.00 6.21
CA GLN A 80 -3.01 13.79 4.99
C GLN A 80 -3.90 13.77 3.73
N LYS A 81 -5.04 13.06 3.78
CA LYS A 81 -6.00 13.01 2.66
C LYS A 81 -6.77 14.31 2.51
N ALA A 82 -7.18 14.92 3.64
CA ALA A 82 -7.87 16.21 3.63
C ALA A 82 -7.03 17.29 2.94
N ILE A 83 -5.75 17.38 3.32
CA ILE A 83 -4.78 18.32 2.76
C ILE A 83 -4.52 18.01 1.28
N PHE A 84 -4.42 16.73 0.90
CA PHE A 84 -4.27 16.33 -0.49
C PHE A 84 -5.40 16.90 -1.39
N TYR A 85 -6.67 16.65 -1.05
CA TYR A 85 -7.81 17.15 -1.86
C TYR A 85 -7.91 18.67 -1.85
N GLN A 86 -7.49 19.30 -0.76
CA GLN A 86 -7.49 20.76 -0.63
C GLN A 86 -6.41 21.42 -1.49
N LEU A 87 -5.20 20.85 -1.50
CA LEU A 87 -4.12 21.28 -2.37
C LEU A 87 -4.45 21.01 -3.84
N GLN A 88 -5.08 19.88 -4.16
CA GLN A 88 -5.54 19.59 -5.51
C GLN A 88 -6.50 20.68 -6.04
N GLN A 89 -7.50 21.08 -5.24
CA GLN A 89 -8.37 22.21 -5.59
C GLN A 89 -7.61 23.52 -5.81
N ALA A 90 -6.62 23.80 -4.97
CA ALA A 90 -5.79 25.00 -5.12
C ALA A 90 -5.01 24.99 -6.44
N LEU A 91 -4.47 23.83 -6.83
CA LEU A 91 -3.78 23.64 -8.12
C LEU A 91 -4.73 23.77 -9.31
N ASP A 92 -5.98 23.37 -9.15
CA ASP A 92 -7.05 23.56 -10.14
C ASP A 92 -7.52 25.04 -10.26
N GLY A 93 -6.91 25.96 -9.50
CA GLY A 93 -7.15 27.40 -9.54
C GLY A 93 -8.11 27.93 -8.47
N ASN A 94 -8.59 27.07 -7.56
CA ASN A 94 -9.46 27.50 -6.47
C ASN A 94 -8.64 28.14 -5.33
N THR A 95 -8.47 29.46 -5.37
CA THR A 95 -7.71 30.20 -4.34
C THR A 95 -8.35 30.16 -2.96
N GLN A 96 -9.67 29.95 -2.87
CA GLN A 96 -10.36 29.74 -1.59
C GLN A 96 -9.89 28.47 -0.89
N ALA A 97 -9.41 27.48 -1.65
CA ALA A 97 -8.94 26.23 -1.10
C ALA A 97 -7.71 26.44 -0.19
N LEU A 98 -6.80 27.36 -0.55
CA LEU A 98 -5.63 27.71 0.28
C LEU A 98 -6.02 28.42 1.58
N ILE A 99 -7.07 29.25 1.54
CA ILE A 99 -7.57 29.93 2.74
C ILE A 99 -8.13 28.90 3.72
N GLN A 100 -8.97 27.99 3.23
CA GLN A 100 -9.52 26.89 4.03
C GLN A 100 -8.43 25.95 4.56
N LEU A 101 -7.41 25.65 3.75
CA LEU A 101 -6.24 24.88 4.19
C LEU A 101 -5.54 25.59 5.35
N GLY A 102 -5.29 26.89 5.25
CA GLY A 102 -4.69 27.67 6.33
C GLY A 102 -5.54 27.66 7.61
N GLN A 103 -6.86 27.75 7.48
CA GLN A 103 -7.80 27.63 8.61
C GLN A 103 -7.71 26.27 9.27
N TRP A 104 -7.72 25.17 8.50
CA TRP A 104 -7.58 23.81 9.05
C TRP A 104 -6.25 23.65 9.77
N LEU A 105 -5.13 23.98 9.10
CA LEU A 105 -3.78 23.87 9.67
C LEU A 105 -3.58 24.68 10.96
N SER A 106 -4.31 25.79 11.13
CA SER A 106 -4.25 26.60 12.36
C SER A 106 -4.87 25.91 13.59
N VAL A 107 -5.77 24.93 13.37
CA VAL A 107 -6.48 24.19 14.42
C VAL A 107 -5.86 22.82 14.67
N VAL A 108 -5.21 22.22 13.66
CA VAL A 108 -4.54 20.92 13.80
C VAL A 108 -3.38 21.02 14.79
N ASP A 109 -3.21 19.98 15.61
CA ASP A 109 -2.04 19.83 16.49
C ASP A 109 -0.74 19.89 15.66
N PRO A 110 0.21 20.79 15.99
CA PRO A 110 1.50 20.88 15.32
C PRO A 110 2.22 19.53 15.21
N LYS A 111 2.07 18.63 16.18
CA LYS A 111 2.68 17.30 16.12
C LYS A 111 2.13 16.48 14.95
N THR A 112 0.81 16.48 14.76
CA THR A 112 0.17 15.78 13.65
C THR A 112 0.70 16.28 12.31
N LEU A 113 0.92 17.59 12.16
CA LEU A 113 1.47 18.18 10.94
C LEU A 113 2.91 17.76 10.64
N ILE A 114 3.71 17.51 11.68
CA ILE A 114 5.08 17.01 11.55
C ILE A 114 5.09 15.53 11.16
N ASP A 115 4.16 14.75 11.69
CA ASP A 115 4.03 13.31 11.41
C ASP A 115 3.42 13.03 10.02
N LEU A 116 2.95 14.05 9.30
CA LEU A 116 2.39 13.91 7.95
C LEU A 116 3.47 13.54 6.92
N ASP A 117 3.13 12.60 6.03
CA ASP A 117 3.96 12.24 4.88
C ASP A 117 3.78 13.24 3.73
N TRP A 118 4.37 14.42 3.88
CA TRP A 118 4.36 15.48 2.87
C TRP A 118 4.97 15.03 1.55
N THR A 119 5.97 14.15 1.59
CA THR A 119 6.61 13.60 0.39
C THR A 119 5.61 12.82 -0.46
N GLU A 120 4.82 11.95 0.16
CA GLU A 120 3.76 11.21 -0.54
C GLU A 120 2.72 12.16 -1.14
N VAL A 121 2.25 13.15 -0.36
CA VAL A 121 1.26 14.13 -0.83
C VAL A 121 1.78 14.91 -2.04
N LEU A 122 2.99 15.45 -1.95
CA LEU A 122 3.59 16.27 -3.01
C LEU A 122 3.90 15.47 -4.27
N TYR A 123 4.45 14.26 -4.13
CA TYR A 123 4.73 13.42 -5.30
C TYR A 123 3.46 12.93 -5.97
N ARG A 124 2.42 12.60 -5.21
CA ARG A 124 1.11 12.24 -5.76
C ARG A 124 0.47 13.42 -6.52
N LEU A 125 0.48 14.62 -5.96
CA LEU A 125 -0.04 15.81 -6.64
C LEU A 125 0.77 16.15 -7.90
N ALA A 126 2.11 16.01 -7.82
CA ALA A 126 2.98 16.27 -8.94
C ALA A 126 2.81 15.24 -10.06
N SER A 127 2.52 13.97 -9.75
CA SER A 127 2.33 12.93 -10.78
C SER A 127 1.13 13.18 -11.68
N ASP A 128 0.10 13.93 -11.21
CA ASP A 128 -1.08 14.25 -12.01
C ASP A 128 -0.78 15.26 -13.13
N SER A 129 0.26 16.09 -12.97
CA SER A 129 0.58 17.19 -13.91
C SER A 129 1.97 17.09 -14.54
N ASN A 130 2.89 16.34 -13.93
CA ASN A 130 4.28 16.20 -14.38
C ASN A 130 4.66 14.71 -14.51
N PRO A 131 4.90 14.21 -15.74
CA PRO A 131 5.28 12.81 -15.96
C PRO A 131 6.64 12.44 -15.34
N GLN A 132 7.50 13.41 -15.04
CA GLN A 132 8.76 13.15 -14.35
C GLN A 132 8.57 12.82 -12.86
N ALA A 133 7.42 13.18 -12.27
CA ALA A 133 7.13 12.92 -10.87
C ALA A 133 6.62 11.50 -10.61
N GLU A 134 6.00 10.85 -11.60
CA GLU A 134 5.51 9.47 -11.47
C GLU A 134 6.59 8.45 -11.06
N PRO A 135 7.79 8.39 -11.68
CA PRO A 135 8.83 7.46 -11.23
C PRO A 135 9.33 7.78 -9.81
N LEU A 136 9.40 9.06 -9.44
CA LEU A 136 9.79 9.47 -8.09
C LEU A 136 8.74 9.07 -7.04
N TYR A 137 7.46 9.23 -7.37
CA TYR A 137 6.36 8.78 -6.54
C TYR A 137 6.40 7.26 -6.33
N ASN A 138 6.55 6.51 -7.41
CA ASN A 138 6.64 5.05 -7.35
C ASN A 138 7.85 4.57 -6.54
N GLN A 139 9.01 5.23 -6.71
CA GLN A 139 10.21 4.94 -5.92
C GLN A 139 9.98 5.20 -4.42
N TRP A 140 9.34 6.32 -4.06
CA TRP A 140 8.99 6.63 -2.67
C TRP A 140 8.05 5.58 -2.07
N LEU A 141 7.00 5.18 -2.82
CA LEU A 141 6.07 4.15 -2.39
C LEU A 141 6.77 2.80 -2.17
N GLU A 142 7.69 2.43 -3.06
CA GLU A 142 8.50 1.20 -2.91
C GLU A 142 9.34 1.24 -1.63
N GLN A 143 10.03 2.36 -1.37
CA GLN A 143 10.81 2.54 -0.14
C GLN A 143 9.94 2.43 1.10
N LYS A 144 8.78 3.11 1.12
CA LYS A 144 7.83 3.08 2.23
C LYS A 144 7.31 1.65 2.48
N PHE A 145 6.94 0.93 1.43
CA PHE A 145 6.52 -0.48 1.54
C PHE A 145 7.63 -1.37 2.09
N ASN A 146 8.86 -1.21 1.58
CA ASN A 146 10.01 -1.99 2.04
C ASN A 146 10.35 -1.71 3.51
N GLN A 147 10.26 -0.46 3.96
CA GLN A 147 10.45 -0.07 5.36
C GLN A 147 9.37 -0.66 6.28
N GLN A 148 8.10 -0.60 5.89
CA GLN A 148 7.02 -1.21 6.66
C GLN A 148 7.22 -2.72 6.78
N ARG A 149 7.63 -3.37 5.69
CA ARG A 149 7.91 -4.80 5.66
C ARG A 149 9.11 -5.17 6.54
N SER A 150 10.20 -4.40 6.53
CA SER A 150 11.34 -4.64 7.40
C SER A 150 10.96 -4.46 8.87
N ALA A 151 10.19 -3.42 9.22
CA ALA A 151 9.72 -3.20 10.58
C ALA A 151 8.81 -4.33 11.08
N GLN A 152 7.91 -4.84 10.22
CA GLN A 152 7.10 -6.02 10.54
C GLN A 152 7.98 -7.25 10.80
N LEU A 153 8.98 -7.49 9.94
CA LEU A 153 9.94 -8.59 10.13
C LEU A 153 10.73 -8.44 11.42
N ASP A 154 11.20 -7.24 11.77
CA ASP A 154 11.93 -6.98 13.00
C ASP A 154 11.05 -7.22 14.23
N SER A 155 9.77 -6.82 14.19
CA SER A 155 8.81 -7.10 15.26
C SER A 155 8.57 -8.61 15.47
N GLU A 156 8.48 -9.37 14.37
CA GLU A 156 8.33 -10.83 14.38
C GLU A 156 9.61 -11.54 14.84
N ILE A 157 10.78 -10.98 14.54
CA ILE A 157 12.07 -11.47 15.04
C ILE A 157 12.18 -11.22 16.54
N GLN A 158 11.83 -10.01 17.00
CA GLN A 158 11.88 -9.65 18.42
C GLN A 158 10.93 -10.51 19.26
N SER A 159 9.75 -10.87 18.73
CA SER A 159 8.80 -11.76 19.42
C SER A 159 9.31 -13.20 19.53
N GLN A 160 10.12 -13.66 18.58
CA GLN A 160 10.73 -15.00 18.58
C GLN A 160 12.05 -15.08 19.36
N ILE A 161 12.78 -13.97 19.48
CA ILE A 161 14.09 -13.89 20.16
C ILE A 161 13.96 -13.32 21.59
N ALA A 162 12.78 -12.81 21.97
CA ALA A 162 12.53 -12.37 23.34
C ALA A 162 13.00 -13.44 24.33
N PRO A 163 13.93 -13.12 25.25
CA PRO A 163 14.40 -14.09 26.22
C PRO A 163 13.18 -14.58 26.99
N VAL A 164 13.05 -15.90 27.15
CA VAL A 164 12.22 -16.47 28.22
C VAL A 164 12.67 -15.74 29.47
N ALA A 165 11.83 -14.83 29.96
CA ALA A 165 12.14 -14.06 31.16
C ALA A 165 12.61 -15.06 32.22
N ALA A 166 13.80 -14.81 32.79
CA ALA A 166 14.36 -15.65 33.83
C ALA A 166 13.26 -15.93 34.87
N PRO A 167 13.17 -17.15 35.42
CA PRO A 167 12.17 -17.45 36.43
C PRO A 167 12.36 -16.46 37.57
N ASN A 168 11.40 -15.55 37.74
CA ASN A 168 11.35 -14.66 38.89
C ASN A 168 11.51 -15.52 40.16
N PRO A 169 12.32 -15.11 41.15
CA PRO A 169 12.26 -15.74 42.45
C PRO A 169 10.82 -15.65 42.94
N ARG A 170 10.19 -16.83 43.07
CA ARG A 170 8.81 -16.96 43.53
C ARG A 170 8.69 -16.24 44.88
N PRO A 171 7.76 -15.29 45.07
CA PRO A 171 7.34 -14.98 46.43
C PRO A 171 6.79 -16.28 47.02
N ILE A 172 7.23 -16.60 48.23
CA ILE A 172 6.75 -17.76 49.00
C ILE A 172 5.23 -17.60 49.11
N ALA A 173 4.51 -18.34 48.26
CA ALA A 173 3.06 -18.42 48.32
C ALA A 173 2.71 -19.22 49.57
N THR A 174 2.04 -18.56 50.51
CA THR A 174 1.26 -19.23 51.54
C THR A 174 0.29 -20.20 50.84
N PRO A 175 0.11 -21.45 51.33
CA PRO A 175 -0.83 -22.36 50.72
C PRO A 175 -2.24 -21.84 50.93
N LEU A 176 -2.77 -21.18 49.90
CA LEU A 176 -4.17 -20.80 49.79
C LEU A 176 -5.00 -22.08 49.62
N SER A 177 -6.00 -22.23 50.46
CA SER A 177 -6.88 -23.40 50.54
C SER A 177 -7.70 -23.58 49.26
N PHE A 178 -7.45 -24.68 48.55
CA PHE A 178 -8.12 -25.08 47.30
C PHE A 178 -9.62 -25.44 47.43
N GLY A 179 -10.22 -25.29 48.62
CA GLY A 179 -11.57 -25.79 48.90
C GLY A 179 -12.74 -24.96 48.37
N VAL A 180 -12.52 -23.72 47.89
CA VAL A 180 -13.63 -22.78 47.59
C VAL A 180 -13.74 -22.38 46.11
N TRP A 181 -12.69 -22.57 45.31
CA TRP A 181 -12.65 -22.07 43.92
C TRP A 181 -13.17 -23.05 42.85
N LEU A 182 -13.24 -24.35 43.16
CA LEU A 182 -13.78 -25.38 42.26
C LEU A 182 -15.27 -25.19 41.91
N PRO A 183 -16.18 -24.88 42.86
CA PRO A 183 -17.60 -24.67 42.52
C PRO A 183 -17.85 -23.34 41.78
N LEU A 184 -17.04 -22.29 42.03
CA LEU A 184 -17.20 -20.99 41.37
C LEU A 184 -16.75 -21.04 39.90
N ALA A 185 -15.65 -21.73 39.61
CA ALA A 185 -15.15 -21.89 38.25
C ALA A 185 -16.09 -22.75 37.37
N SER A 186 -16.71 -23.79 37.93
CA SER A 186 -17.66 -24.63 37.20
C SER A 186 -18.96 -23.88 36.89
N PHE A 187 -19.45 -23.05 37.83
CA PHE A 187 -20.62 -22.21 37.61
C PHE A 187 -20.38 -21.16 36.52
N ALA A 188 -19.21 -20.51 36.51
CA ALA A 188 -18.84 -19.57 35.46
C ALA A 188 -18.78 -20.22 34.07
N LEU A 189 -18.20 -21.42 33.96
CA LEU A 189 -18.17 -22.18 32.71
C LEU A 189 -19.58 -22.56 32.23
N PHE A 190 -20.46 -22.96 33.16
CA PHE A 190 -21.85 -23.32 32.84
C PHE A 190 -22.64 -22.13 32.31
N VAL A 191 -22.46 -20.93 32.88
CA VAL A 191 -23.10 -19.69 32.40
C VAL A 191 -22.62 -19.32 31.00
N VAL A 192 -21.32 -19.45 30.72
CA VAL A 192 -20.76 -19.19 29.38
C VAL A 192 -21.30 -20.17 28.34
N LEU A 193 -21.37 -21.46 28.68
CA LEU A 193 -21.93 -22.48 27.79
C LEU A 193 -23.43 -22.28 27.54
N ALA A 194 -24.19 -21.92 28.57
CA ALA A 194 -25.61 -21.59 28.43
C ALA A 194 -25.83 -20.35 27.55
N PHE A 195 -24.97 -19.33 27.66
CA PHE A 195 -25.01 -18.14 26.82
C PHE A 195 -24.68 -18.44 25.36
N LEU A 196 -23.64 -19.26 25.10
CA LEU A 196 -23.30 -19.71 23.75
C LEU A 196 -24.43 -20.54 23.14
N PHE A 197 -25.02 -21.44 23.92
CA PHE A 197 -26.16 -22.25 23.48
C PHE A 197 -27.40 -21.39 23.17
N TRP A 198 -27.71 -20.40 24.02
CA TRP A 198 -28.79 -19.44 23.76
C TRP A 198 -28.52 -18.60 22.51
N ARG A 199 -27.28 -18.15 22.28
CA ARG A 199 -26.88 -17.38 21.09
C ARG A 199 -27.05 -18.19 19.80
N VAL A 200 -26.63 -19.46 19.80
CA VAL A 200 -26.82 -20.37 18.67
C VAL A 200 -28.30 -20.66 18.43
N ARG A 201 -29.09 -20.85 19.50
CA ARG A 201 -30.53 -21.11 19.38
C ARG A 201 -31.32 -19.87 18.94
N ARG A 202 -30.87 -18.67 19.31
CA ARG A 202 -31.43 -17.39 18.87
C ARG A 202 -31.15 -17.15 17.38
N GLN A 203 -29.94 -17.47 16.90
CA GLN A 203 -29.61 -17.42 15.47
C GLN A 203 -30.47 -18.38 14.62
N ARG A 204 -30.88 -19.53 15.17
CA ARG A 204 -31.73 -20.49 14.45
C ARG A 204 -33.22 -20.13 14.42
N ARG A 205 -33.67 -19.09 15.14
CA ARG A 205 -35.09 -18.68 15.21
C ARG A 205 -35.45 -17.50 14.30
N THR A 206 -34.51 -16.96 13.54
CA THR A 206 -34.78 -15.91 12.54
C THR A 206 -34.04 -16.21 11.25
N ALA A 207 -34.64 -17.02 10.38
CA ALA A 207 -34.23 -17.15 9.00
C ALA A 207 -35.42 -16.79 8.08
N PRO A 208 -35.57 -15.52 7.67
CA PRO A 208 -36.20 -15.19 6.41
C PRO A 208 -35.21 -15.45 5.27
N SER A 209 -35.70 -16.03 4.17
CA SER A 209 -34.95 -16.27 2.93
C SER A 209 -34.47 -14.94 2.32
N VAL A 210 -33.16 -14.80 2.12
CA VAL A 210 -32.51 -13.64 1.48
C VAL A 210 -32.07 -14.03 0.05
N PRO A 211 -32.33 -13.20 -0.98
CA PRO A 211 -31.89 -13.44 -2.35
C PRO A 211 -30.38 -13.19 -2.51
N THR A 212 -29.75 -13.99 -3.36
CA THR A 212 -28.33 -14.02 -3.71
C THR A 212 -27.85 -12.77 -4.46
N THR A 213 -26.98 -11.97 -3.84
CA THR A 213 -26.15 -10.93 -4.50
C THR A 213 -24.64 -11.14 -4.29
N THR A 214 -24.22 -12.20 -3.58
CA THR A 214 -22.81 -12.46 -3.25
C THR A 214 -21.97 -13.05 -4.39
N THR A 215 -22.57 -13.53 -5.48
CA THR A 215 -21.84 -14.18 -6.59
C THR A 215 -21.08 -13.20 -7.47
N ASP A 216 -21.57 -11.98 -7.66
CA ASP A 216 -20.96 -11.01 -8.58
C ASP A 216 -19.67 -10.39 -7.99
N HIS A 217 -19.67 -10.10 -6.69
CA HIS A 217 -18.49 -9.59 -6.00
C HIS A 217 -17.35 -10.61 -5.92
N GLU A 218 -17.65 -11.89 -5.69
CA GLU A 218 -16.63 -12.95 -5.72
C GLU A 218 -16.03 -13.14 -7.12
N GLN A 219 -16.86 -13.09 -8.16
CA GLN A 219 -16.38 -13.15 -9.55
C GLN A 219 -15.51 -11.93 -9.89
N GLN A 220 -15.87 -10.76 -9.40
CA GLN A 220 -15.08 -9.54 -9.60
C GLN A 220 -13.72 -9.63 -8.88
N LEU A 221 -13.68 -10.18 -7.66
CA LEU A 221 -12.44 -10.42 -6.92
C LEU A 221 -11.53 -11.43 -7.62
N ILE A 222 -12.09 -12.51 -8.19
CA ILE A 222 -11.33 -13.49 -8.96
C ILE A 222 -10.73 -12.86 -10.22
N LYS A 223 -11.49 -12.02 -10.93
CA LYS A 223 -10.99 -11.28 -12.10
C LYS A 223 -9.84 -10.35 -11.72
N GLN A 224 -9.97 -9.59 -10.63
CA GLN A 224 -8.89 -8.73 -10.12
C GLN A 224 -7.64 -9.52 -9.73
N LYS A 225 -7.81 -10.67 -9.04
CA LYS A 225 -6.69 -11.55 -8.66
C LYS A 225 -5.93 -12.09 -9.88
N ARG A 226 -6.64 -12.49 -10.94
CA ARG A 226 -6.02 -12.95 -12.20
C ARG A 226 -5.22 -11.85 -12.88
N LEU A 227 -5.76 -10.62 -12.90
CA LEU A 227 -5.09 -9.47 -13.48
C LEU A 227 -3.82 -9.12 -12.69
N LEU A 228 -3.90 -9.14 -11.36
CA LEU A 228 -2.75 -8.91 -10.47
C LEU A 228 -1.65 -9.96 -10.68
N LEU A 229 -2.02 -11.24 -10.85
CA LEU A 229 -1.06 -12.31 -11.16
C LEU A 229 -0.39 -12.12 -12.53
N ALA A 230 -1.15 -11.69 -13.54
CA ALA A 230 -0.61 -11.39 -14.88
C ALA A 230 0.33 -10.17 -14.88
N MET A 231 0.02 -9.14 -14.07
CA MET A 231 0.93 -8.00 -13.87
C MET A 231 2.21 -8.44 -13.16
N LYS A 232 2.11 -9.26 -12.11
CA LYS A 232 3.28 -9.81 -11.41
C LYS A 232 4.21 -10.59 -12.34
N SER A 233 3.66 -11.45 -13.21
CA SER A 233 4.50 -12.20 -14.16
C SER A 233 5.22 -11.27 -15.14
N LYS A 234 4.58 -10.19 -15.58
CA LYS A 234 5.20 -9.21 -16.48
C LYS A 234 6.30 -8.40 -15.79
N ILE A 235 6.10 -8.03 -14.52
CA ILE A 235 7.14 -7.38 -13.70
C ILE A 235 8.36 -8.29 -13.57
N THR A 236 8.15 -9.58 -13.29
CA THR A 236 9.27 -10.54 -13.16
C THR A 236 10.03 -10.73 -14.47
N GLU A 237 9.35 -10.65 -15.61
CA GLU A 237 9.95 -10.71 -16.93
C GLU A 237 10.80 -9.45 -17.23
N LEU A 238 10.26 -8.26 -16.96
CA LEU A 238 10.98 -6.99 -17.09
C LEU A 238 12.20 -6.90 -16.15
N GLN A 239 12.08 -7.42 -14.93
CA GLN A 239 13.20 -7.50 -13.99
C GLN A 239 14.33 -8.39 -14.52
N LYS A 240 13.98 -9.52 -15.16
CA LYS A 240 14.96 -10.42 -15.77
C LYS A 240 15.69 -9.75 -16.94
N GLU A 241 14.98 -8.96 -17.73
CA GLU A 241 15.56 -8.17 -18.83
C GLU A 241 16.50 -7.08 -18.31
N LEU A 242 16.10 -6.35 -17.28
CA LEU A 242 16.91 -5.31 -16.65
C LEU A 242 18.17 -5.87 -15.98
N GLU A 243 18.08 -7.08 -15.39
CA GLU A 243 19.25 -7.78 -14.89
C GLU A 243 20.19 -8.26 -16.00
N HIS A 244 19.67 -8.76 -17.13
CA HIS A 244 20.51 -9.13 -18.28
C HIS A 244 21.29 -7.92 -18.81
N GLN A 245 20.69 -6.74 -18.77
CA GLN A 245 21.35 -5.48 -19.12
C GLN A 245 22.40 -5.05 -18.08
N LYS A 246 22.14 -5.24 -16.78
CA LYS A 246 23.10 -4.92 -15.71
C LYS A 246 24.26 -5.92 -15.60
N SER A 247 24.04 -7.21 -15.87
CA SER A 247 25.08 -8.25 -15.87
C SER A 247 26.13 -8.04 -16.97
N GLN A 248 25.82 -7.23 -17.99
CA GLN A 248 26.79 -6.82 -19.02
C GLN A 248 27.63 -5.59 -18.60
N ALA A 249 27.38 -4.96 -17.44
CA ALA A 249 27.90 -3.62 -17.10
C ALA A 249 28.74 -3.45 -15.80
N SER A 250 29.08 -4.49 -15.01
CA SER A 250 30.03 -4.34 -13.87
C SER A 250 30.60 -5.71 -13.45
N THR A 251 31.91 -6.02 -13.47
CA THR A 251 33.10 -5.55 -12.72
C THR A 251 33.06 -5.74 -11.19
N HIS A 252 33.80 -6.77 -10.74
CA HIS A 252 34.17 -7.21 -9.39
C HIS A 252 33.11 -7.99 -8.54
N PRO A 253 33.27 -9.33 -8.40
CA PRO A 253 32.30 -10.18 -7.69
C PRO A 253 32.26 -9.99 -6.16
N LEU A 254 33.22 -9.25 -5.59
CA LEU A 254 33.29 -9.01 -4.16
C LEU A 254 32.40 -7.82 -3.75
N SER A 255 32.44 -6.70 -4.48
CA SER A 255 31.60 -5.52 -4.22
C SER A 255 30.12 -5.84 -4.39
N GLU A 256 29.78 -6.64 -5.40
CA GLU A 256 28.43 -7.16 -5.61
C GLU A 256 27.95 -7.99 -4.41
N ALA A 257 28.81 -8.83 -3.82
CA ALA A 257 28.45 -9.65 -2.67
C ALA A 257 28.20 -8.82 -1.39
N TYR A 258 28.98 -7.76 -1.15
CA TYR A 258 28.73 -6.81 -0.06
C TYR A 258 27.41 -6.06 -0.26
N ALA A 259 27.16 -5.55 -1.47
CA ALA A 259 25.93 -4.85 -1.82
C ALA A 259 24.68 -5.74 -1.70
N LEU A 260 24.76 -7.00 -2.16
CA LEU A 260 23.64 -7.95 -2.15
C LEU A 260 23.21 -8.35 -0.73
N LEU A 261 24.13 -8.32 0.23
CA LEU A 261 23.84 -8.60 1.64
C LEU A 261 23.55 -7.32 2.45
N GLY A 262 23.72 -6.14 1.84
CA GLY A 262 23.45 -4.82 2.42
C GLY A 262 24.50 -4.38 3.43
N PHE A 263 25.78 -4.63 3.14
CA PHE A 263 26.92 -4.19 3.96
C PHE A 263 27.79 -3.18 3.20
N ASP A 264 28.34 -2.19 3.91
CA ASP A 264 29.35 -1.29 3.38
C ASP A 264 30.74 -1.96 3.44
N GLN A 265 31.58 -1.76 2.42
CA GLN A 265 32.91 -2.40 2.32
C GLN A 265 33.88 -2.03 3.46
N GLN A 266 33.56 -1.01 4.27
CA GLN A 266 34.42 -0.44 5.30
C GLN A 266 34.12 -0.98 6.71
N ASP A 267 33.03 -1.72 6.90
CA ASP A 267 32.67 -2.27 8.21
C ASP A 267 33.43 -3.57 8.53
N ALA A 268 33.88 -3.71 9.78
CA ALA A 268 34.50 -4.93 10.30
C ALA A 268 33.48 -6.06 10.44
N LEU A 269 33.14 -6.71 9.33
CA LEU A 269 32.11 -7.75 9.26
C LEU A 269 32.57 -9.06 9.92
N THR A 270 31.80 -9.56 10.90
CA THR A 270 32.07 -10.85 11.54
C THR A 270 31.28 -12.00 10.88
N LEU A 271 31.81 -13.23 10.98
CA LEU A 271 31.15 -14.43 10.43
C LEU A 271 29.77 -14.70 11.08
N GLN A 272 29.57 -14.27 12.33
CA GLN A 272 28.27 -14.38 13.01
C GLN A 272 27.23 -13.43 12.41
N GLN A 273 27.61 -12.18 12.13
CA GLN A 273 26.74 -11.20 11.46
C GLN A 273 26.38 -11.64 10.03
N LEU A 274 27.34 -12.21 9.29
CA LEU A 274 27.10 -12.77 7.96
C LEU A 274 26.06 -13.90 7.99
N LYS A 275 26.18 -14.85 8.92
CA LYS A 275 25.23 -15.97 9.07
C LYS A 275 23.83 -15.51 9.48
N ALA A 276 23.75 -14.53 10.38
CA ALA A 276 22.48 -13.96 10.81
C ALA A 276 21.76 -13.26 9.64
N ARG A 277 22.48 -12.42 8.90
CA ARG A 277 21.96 -11.71 7.73
C ARG A 277 21.52 -12.66 6.62
N TYR A 278 22.32 -13.69 6.35
CA TYR A 278 21.96 -14.76 5.40
C TYR A 278 20.68 -15.49 5.79
N LYS A 279 20.52 -15.90 7.05
CA LYS A 279 19.33 -16.63 7.52
C LYS A 279 18.03 -15.82 7.30
N ILE A 280 18.10 -14.50 7.48
CA ILE A 280 16.99 -13.58 7.27
C ILE A 280 16.67 -13.47 5.78
N LEU A 281 17.66 -13.16 4.95
CA LEU A 281 17.49 -13.04 3.49
C LEU A 281 17.03 -14.36 2.87
N ALA A 282 17.53 -15.49 3.36
CA ALA A 282 17.12 -16.82 2.91
C ALA A 282 15.64 -17.08 3.22
N LYS A 283 15.11 -16.59 4.35
CA LYS A 283 13.69 -16.70 4.70
C LYS A 283 12.80 -15.81 3.83
N ILE A 284 13.29 -14.62 3.45
CA ILE A 284 12.56 -13.64 2.62
C ILE A 284 12.50 -14.06 1.16
N HIS A 285 13.63 -14.54 0.63
CA HIS A 285 13.76 -14.87 -0.78
C HIS A 285 13.53 -16.37 -1.07
N HIS A 286 13.05 -17.14 -0.09
CA HIS A 286 12.81 -18.57 -0.26
C HIS A 286 11.75 -18.81 -1.36
N PRO A 287 11.97 -19.77 -2.28
CA PRO A 287 11.03 -20.10 -3.34
C PRO A 287 9.61 -20.39 -2.80
N ASP A 288 9.53 -21.09 -1.66
CA ASP A 288 8.27 -21.47 -1.01
C ASP A 288 7.48 -20.26 -0.44
N CYS A 289 8.12 -19.11 -0.27
CA CYS A 289 7.50 -17.87 0.21
C CYS A 289 7.26 -16.85 -0.93
N GLY A 290 7.33 -17.29 -2.19
CA GLY A 290 7.19 -16.44 -3.37
C GLY A 290 8.48 -15.68 -3.74
N GLY A 291 9.61 -16.09 -3.19
CA GLY A 291 10.93 -15.58 -3.58
C GLY A 291 11.45 -16.20 -4.89
N SER A 292 12.39 -15.53 -5.54
CA SER A 292 13.00 -16.02 -6.78
C SER A 292 14.10 -17.03 -6.49
N GLU A 293 14.01 -18.25 -7.04
CA GLU A 293 15.06 -19.28 -6.97
C GLU A 293 16.43 -18.75 -7.38
N ARG A 294 16.48 -17.90 -8.41
CA ARG A 294 17.72 -17.27 -8.88
C ARG A 294 18.30 -16.31 -7.85
N HIS A 295 17.45 -15.54 -7.17
CA HIS A 295 17.87 -14.63 -6.11
C HIS A 295 18.46 -15.42 -4.93
N MET A 296 17.87 -16.56 -4.58
CA MET A 296 18.42 -17.47 -3.57
C MET A 296 19.78 -18.04 -3.96
N GLN A 297 19.96 -18.41 -5.24
CA GLN A 297 21.25 -18.89 -5.74
C GLN A 297 22.33 -17.80 -5.68
N LYS A 298 22.01 -16.56 -6.08
CA LYS A 298 22.92 -15.41 -5.96
C LYS A 298 23.28 -15.12 -4.50
N LEU A 299 22.30 -15.15 -3.61
CA LEU A 299 22.51 -14.99 -2.17
C LEU A 299 23.46 -16.07 -1.61
N ASN A 300 23.26 -17.34 -2.00
CA ASN A 300 24.12 -18.44 -1.61
C ASN A 300 25.55 -18.29 -2.13
N GLN A 301 25.71 -17.78 -3.35
CA GLN A 301 27.03 -17.49 -3.94
C GLN A 301 27.73 -16.33 -3.21
N ALA A 302 27.03 -15.23 -2.96
CA ALA A 302 27.56 -14.06 -2.23
C ALA A 302 28.02 -14.41 -0.81
N VAL A 303 27.26 -15.25 -0.09
CA VAL A 303 27.67 -15.70 1.24
C VAL A 303 28.89 -16.61 1.19
N LYS A 304 29.01 -17.47 0.18
CA LYS A 304 30.20 -18.31 0.00
C LYS A 304 31.44 -17.47 -0.27
N THR A 305 31.35 -16.47 -1.15
CA THR A 305 32.47 -15.59 -1.49
C THR A 305 32.92 -14.77 -0.28
N LEU A 306 31.99 -14.16 0.47
CA LEU A 306 32.32 -13.40 1.68
C LEU A 306 32.84 -14.28 2.82
N ALA A 307 32.27 -15.47 3.02
CA ALA A 307 32.75 -16.40 4.04
C ALA A 307 34.18 -16.87 3.75
N HIS A 308 34.56 -17.02 2.47
CA HIS A 308 35.94 -17.31 2.08
C HIS A 308 36.85 -16.11 2.36
N HIS A 309 36.45 -14.91 1.98
CA HIS A 309 37.21 -13.68 2.21
C HIS A 309 37.49 -13.44 3.72
N LEU A 310 36.47 -13.58 4.57
CA LEU A 310 36.58 -13.41 6.02
C LEU A 310 37.46 -14.50 6.67
N LYS A 311 37.46 -15.72 6.13
CA LYS A 311 38.37 -16.78 6.61
C LYS A 311 39.81 -16.49 6.22
N SER A 312 40.07 -16.06 4.97
CA SER A 312 41.42 -15.72 4.53
C SER A 312 42.03 -14.53 5.28
N THR A 313 41.24 -13.49 5.59
CA THR A 313 41.72 -12.34 6.37
C THR A 313 41.98 -12.69 7.84
N SER A 314 41.21 -13.61 8.43
CA SER A 314 41.46 -14.10 9.79
C SER A 314 42.74 -14.93 9.95
N VAL A 315 43.21 -15.57 8.87
CA VAL A 315 44.45 -16.38 8.85
C VAL A 315 45.69 -15.51 8.65
N SER A 316 45.56 -14.36 7.98
CA SER A 316 46.69 -13.43 7.76
C SER A 316 47.04 -12.56 8.98
N HIS A 317 46.22 -12.60 10.05
CA HIS A 317 46.40 -11.85 11.31
C HIS A 317 46.76 -12.75 12.50
N ARG A 318 47.16 -14.01 12.26
CA ARG A 318 47.84 -14.89 13.23
C ARG A 318 49.28 -15.08 12.82
#